data_AF-A0A7W8DJQ4-F1
#
_entry.id   AF-A0A7W8DJQ4-F1
#
_cell.length_a   1.000
_cell.length_b   1.000
_cell.length_c   1.000
_cell.angle_alpha   90.00
_cell.angle_beta   90.00
_cell.angle_gamma   90.00
#
_symmetry.space_group_name_H-M   'P 1'
#
loop_
_entity.id
_entity.type
_entity.pdbx_description
1 polymer ?
#
loop_
_entity_poly.entity_id
_entity_poly.type
_entity_poly.pdbx_seq_one_letter_code
_entity_poly.pdbx_strand_id
1 'polypeptide(L)'
;MKTLTLLLALSVSCLAAETPLSLTLQSRAPAGKAALVKEQWLPSRTAIIVCDMWDLHHCKNAVTREVEMAPRMNEVLEKARKDGVLIIHAPSSCMKAYEGTPARERAKSAPTAARLPDKIAEWCKQIPAEEMAVYPLDQTDGGEDDDLTEHAAWAKELAARGLNPNAPWTKQIDVLRIDQEKDAISDSGVEIWNLLEAKNIDNVILMGVHLNMCVSGRPFGLRQMAKNGKHVVLMRDLTDTMYNPARWPFVSHARGTELFVSHVEKRICPTITSDQFIGGKPFVFSDATAGKKRLQIILLGDSTTEASIPKKLAPDEPQIEDTLRIKLAAEADLPLCDVYNEGVSGEFIRRLLDTRYDKAVKTKPQADYIFIRYGLNDQAKVKDFKTQFAKDFHELLERLRKDHPKAMLIPMTVIPYALNNLHEDINALIKQIAKDEKLTLFDIAPRYLAELKKNPDGLNYRRFPLSKIPENLRPLATPYIQPGTEPTVVVLDNHLDGVFGHLPGWAGDRHPNLAGYNVIADETAKWLAPVIRSRLAVKK
;
A
#
# COMPACT_ATOMS: atom_id res chain seq x y z
N MET A 1 70.39 14.06 48.86
CA MET A 1 69.26 14.46 48.00
C MET A 1 68.81 13.23 47.21
N LYS A 2 67.64 12.66 47.52
CA LYS A 2 67.07 11.52 46.79
C LYS A 2 65.98 12.07 45.85
N THR A 3 66.23 12.03 44.55
CA THR A 3 65.29 12.41 43.50
C THR A 3 64.29 11.28 43.30
N LEU A 4 63.00 11.56 43.51
CA LEU A 4 61.89 10.67 43.27
C LEU A 4 61.29 11.01 41.89
N THR A 5 61.45 10.11 40.93
CA THR A 5 60.87 10.27 39.59
C THR A 5 59.49 9.62 39.57
N LEU A 6 58.45 10.44 39.39
CA LEU A 6 57.05 10.00 39.26
C LEU A 6 56.77 9.66 37.79
N LEU A 7 56.51 8.39 37.48
CA LEU A 7 56.06 7.94 36.16
C LEU A 7 54.53 8.15 36.05
N LEU A 8 54.09 8.98 35.12
CA LEU A 8 52.68 9.17 34.77
C LEU A 8 52.31 8.12 33.70
N ALA A 9 51.51 7.11 34.07
CA ALA A 9 50.97 6.14 33.12
C ALA A 9 49.72 6.72 32.46
N LEU A 10 49.81 7.11 31.17
CA LEU A 10 48.65 7.37 30.34
C LEU A 10 48.02 6.04 29.92
N SER A 11 46.89 5.70 30.53
CA SER A 11 46.02 4.62 30.05
C SER A 11 45.29 5.07 28.80
N VAL A 12 45.79 4.66 27.62
CA VAL A 12 45.03 4.75 26.37
C VAL A 12 43.97 3.67 26.41
N SER A 13 42.73 4.04 26.75
CA SER A 13 41.58 3.16 26.61
C SER A 13 41.31 2.98 25.12
N CYS A 14 41.71 1.83 24.55
CA CYS A 14 41.23 1.40 23.24
C CYS A 14 39.72 1.18 23.34
N LEU A 15 38.93 2.16 22.91
CA LEU A 15 37.52 1.94 22.58
C LEU A 15 37.50 0.91 21.44
N ALA A 16 36.92 -0.26 21.67
CA ALA A 16 36.66 -1.22 20.60
C ALA A 16 35.83 -0.51 19.52
N ALA A 17 36.25 -0.63 18.25
CA ALA A 17 35.48 -0.08 17.15
C ALA A 17 34.09 -0.71 17.15
N GLU A 18 33.04 0.12 17.23
CA GLU A 18 31.67 -0.36 17.19
C GLU A 18 31.35 -0.95 15.81
N THR A 19 30.60 -2.05 15.78
CA THR A 19 30.17 -2.67 14.53
C THR A 19 28.98 -1.89 13.95
N PRO A 20 29.08 -1.32 12.74
CA PRO A 20 27.97 -0.57 12.15
C PRO A 20 26.75 -1.46 11.84
N LEU A 21 25.55 -0.88 11.96
CA LEU A 21 24.29 -1.45 11.49
C LEU A 21 24.25 -1.36 9.96
N SER A 22 24.27 -2.52 9.30
CA SER A 22 24.11 -2.61 7.84
C SER A 22 22.63 -2.59 7.45
N LEU A 23 22.15 -1.45 6.99
CA LEU A 23 20.73 -1.25 6.66
C LEU A 23 20.52 -1.13 5.15
N THR A 24 19.39 -1.64 4.66
CA THR A 24 18.87 -1.40 3.32
C THR A 24 17.58 -0.60 3.43
N LEU A 25 17.68 0.68 3.14
CA LEU A 25 16.60 1.65 3.18
C LEU A 25 15.79 1.58 1.88
N GLN A 26 14.47 1.66 2.00
CA GLN A 26 13.54 1.70 0.88
C GLN A 26 12.86 3.07 0.81
N SER A 27 12.92 3.71 -0.35
CA SER A 27 12.13 4.90 -0.69
C SER A 27 11.31 4.63 -1.96
N ARG A 28 10.39 5.53 -2.31
CA ARG A 28 9.62 5.43 -3.56
C ARG A 28 9.67 6.72 -4.35
N ALA A 29 9.88 6.60 -5.66
CA ALA A 29 9.64 7.70 -6.58
C ALA A 29 8.14 8.07 -6.59
N PRO A 30 7.76 9.27 -7.06
CA PRO A 30 6.35 9.67 -7.18
C PRO A 30 5.47 8.63 -7.90
N ALA A 31 6.00 8.04 -8.98
CA ALA A 31 5.37 6.97 -9.75
C ALA A 31 5.29 5.59 -9.03
N GLY A 32 5.71 5.50 -7.77
CA GLY A 32 5.55 4.32 -6.91
C GLY A 32 6.67 3.27 -6.98
N LYS A 33 7.62 3.40 -7.91
CA LYS A 33 8.77 2.49 -8.02
C LYS A 33 9.66 2.59 -6.77
N ALA A 34 9.90 1.46 -6.13
CA ALA A 34 10.81 1.36 -4.98
C ALA A 34 12.27 1.54 -5.41
N ALA A 35 13.03 2.26 -4.59
CA ALA A 35 14.47 2.42 -4.68
C ALA A 35 15.11 1.95 -3.37
N LEU A 36 16.15 1.13 -3.48
CA LEU A 36 16.86 0.57 -2.33
C LEU A 36 18.25 1.20 -2.22
N VAL A 37 18.61 1.67 -1.02
CA VAL A 37 19.93 2.25 -0.71
C VAL A 37 20.52 1.52 0.49
N LYS A 38 21.76 1.08 0.37
CA LYS A 38 22.49 0.45 1.48
C LYS A 38 23.25 1.51 2.26
N GLU A 39 23.13 1.47 3.58
CA GLU A 39 23.81 2.40 4.49
C GLU A 39 24.41 1.66 5.68
N GLN A 40 25.38 2.32 6.33
CA GLN A 40 26.06 1.84 7.54
C GLN A 40 25.86 2.87 8.63
N TRP A 41 25.15 2.52 9.69
CA TRP A 41 24.86 3.43 10.80
C TRP A 41 25.62 3.00 12.05
N LEU A 42 26.28 3.94 12.71
CA LEU A 42 26.93 3.68 14.00
C LEU A 42 25.87 3.51 15.09
N PRO A 43 25.86 2.39 15.86
CA PRO A 43 24.89 2.20 16.94
C PRO A 43 24.89 3.33 17.96
N SER A 44 26.07 3.83 18.35
CA SER A 44 26.22 4.93 19.31
C SER A 44 25.60 6.25 18.84
N ARG A 45 25.38 6.41 17.53
CA ARG A 45 24.77 7.58 16.89
C ARG A 45 23.33 7.35 16.43
N THR A 46 22.72 6.25 16.88
CA THR A 46 21.39 5.81 16.46
C THR A 46 20.47 5.65 17.66
N ALA A 47 19.22 6.08 17.51
CA ALA A 47 18.14 5.79 18.46
C ALA A 47 16.96 5.09 17.80
N ILE A 48 16.29 4.21 18.54
CA ILE A 48 14.95 3.71 18.23
C ILE A 48 13.96 4.44 19.13
N ILE A 49 12.94 5.06 18.53
CA ILE A 49 11.79 5.63 19.24
C ILE A 49 10.60 4.68 19.09
N VAL A 50 10.12 4.15 20.20
CA VAL A 50 8.93 3.29 20.28
C VAL A 50 7.72 4.18 20.54
N CYS A 51 6.96 4.46 19.50
CA CYS A 51 5.80 5.35 19.55
C CYS A 51 4.55 4.60 20.00
N ASP A 52 3.95 5.03 21.12
CA ASP A 52 2.56 4.76 21.47
C ASP A 52 2.14 3.26 21.45
N MET A 53 3.05 2.35 21.80
CA MET A 53 2.74 0.92 22.01
C MET A 53 2.05 0.70 23.36
N TRP A 54 0.78 1.07 23.45
CA TRP A 54 0.04 1.13 24.71
C TRP A 54 -0.41 -0.24 25.22
N ASP A 55 -0.79 -0.29 26.50
CA ASP A 55 -1.40 -1.48 27.10
C ASP A 55 -2.85 -1.70 26.64
N LEU A 56 -3.55 -0.62 26.30
CA LEU A 56 -4.95 -0.61 25.90
C LEU A 56 -5.23 0.48 24.86
N HIS A 57 -6.28 0.29 24.07
CA HIS A 57 -6.76 1.26 23.10
C HIS A 57 -8.29 1.19 23.00
N HIS A 58 -8.93 2.28 22.54
CA HIS A 58 -10.39 2.31 22.38
C HIS A 58 -10.87 1.37 21.25
N CYS A 59 -10.00 1.08 20.28
CA CYS A 59 -10.20 0.05 19.25
C CYS A 59 -9.58 -1.27 19.71
N LYS A 60 -10.39 -2.32 19.83
CA LYS A 60 -9.98 -3.66 20.27
C LYS A 60 -9.10 -4.37 19.25
N ASN A 61 -9.36 -4.19 17.95
CA ASN A 61 -8.52 -4.73 16.89
C ASN A 61 -7.13 -4.09 16.90
N ALA A 62 -7.02 -2.80 17.23
CA ALA A 62 -5.73 -2.14 17.47
C ALA A 62 -4.98 -2.81 18.63
N VAL A 63 -5.63 -3.03 19.79
CA VAL A 63 -5.02 -3.78 20.91
C VAL A 63 -4.55 -5.17 20.48
N THR A 64 -5.36 -5.89 19.70
CA THR A 64 -5.01 -7.24 19.23
C THR A 64 -3.76 -7.21 18.34
N ARG A 65 -3.66 -6.26 17.40
CA ARG A 65 -2.48 -6.07 16.54
C ARG A 65 -1.25 -5.64 17.34
N GLU A 66 -1.40 -4.73 18.30
CA GLU A 66 -0.31 -4.32 19.20
C GLU A 66 0.26 -5.51 19.97
N VAL A 67 -0.60 -6.34 20.56
CA VAL A 67 -0.20 -7.56 21.27
C VAL A 67 0.53 -8.54 20.34
N GLU A 68 0.07 -8.70 19.10
CA GLU A 68 0.67 -9.63 18.14
C GLU A 68 2.08 -9.18 17.69
N MET A 69 2.29 -7.89 17.45
CA MET A 69 3.58 -7.37 16.99
C MET A 69 4.61 -7.20 18.13
N ALA A 70 4.15 -7.00 19.37
CA ALA A 70 5.02 -6.63 20.49
C ALA A 70 6.17 -7.62 20.77
N PRO A 71 5.99 -8.96 20.70
CA PRO A 71 7.10 -9.90 20.91
C PRO A 71 8.24 -9.70 19.91
N ARG A 72 7.92 -9.58 18.62
CA ARG A 72 8.92 -9.36 17.56
C ARG A 72 9.59 -8.01 17.71
N MET A 73 8.83 -6.99 18.11
CA MET A 73 9.39 -5.68 18.44
C MET A 73 10.37 -5.76 19.61
N ASN A 74 10.03 -6.48 20.69
CA ASN A 74 10.92 -6.66 21.83
C ASN A 74 12.25 -7.33 21.42
N GLU A 75 12.24 -8.34 20.53
CA GLU A 75 13.47 -8.94 19.99
C GLU A 75 14.38 -7.90 19.30
N VAL A 76 13.79 -7.00 18.50
CA VAL A 76 14.53 -5.90 17.87
C VAL A 76 15.14 -4.97 18.91
N LEU A 77 14.35 -4.56 19.91
CA LEU A 77 14.82 -3.65 20.96
C LEU A 77 15.96 -4.27 21.78
N GLU A 78 15.84 -5.54 22.14
CA GLU A 78 16.91 -6.28 22.83
C GLU A 78 18.20 -6.32 22.04
N LYS A 79 18.12 -6.65 20.74
CA LYS A 79 19.28 -6.71 19.86
C LYS A 79 19.90 -5.34 19.66
N ALA A 80 19.08 -4.33 19.35
CA ALA A 80 19.55 -2.96 19.13
C ALA A 80 20.21 -2.38 20.38
N ARG A 81 19.62 -2.60 21.57
CA ARG A 81 20.21 -2.20 22.86
C ARG A 81 21.55 -2.88 23.11
N LYS A 82 21.68 -4.16 22.79
CA LYS A 82 22.95 -4.90 22.90
C LYS A 82 24.04 -4.34 21.99
N ASP A 83 23.66 -3.83 20.81
CA ASP A 83 24.58 -3.23 19.85
C ASP A 83 24.97 -1.79 20.20
N GLY A 84 24.31 -1.16 21.18
CA GLY A 84 24.59 0.21 21.63
C GLY A 84 23.63 1.28 21.11
N VAL A 85 22.53 0.88 20.46
CA VAL A 85 21.45 1.80 20.05
C VAL A 85 20.69 2.29 21.28
N LEU A 86 20.41 3.59 21.35
CA LEU A 86 19.56 4.17 22.38
C LEU A 86 18.09 3.80 22.15
N ILE A 87 17.41 3.23 23.13
CA ILE A 87 15.97 2.99 23.07
C ILE A 87 15.24 4.09 23.84
N ILE A 88 14.29 4.75 23.17
CA ILE A 88 13.41 5.77 23.74
C ILE A 88 11.98 5.25 23.64
N HIS A 89 11.38 4.97 24.79
CA HIS A 89 9.98 4.60 24.89
C HIS A 89 9.12 5.87 24.96
N ALA A 90 8.11 5.98 24.10
CA ALA A 90 7.25 7.14 24.03
C ALA A 90 5.75 6.77 24.06
N PRO A 91 5.25 6.20 25.17
CA PRO A 91 3.81 5.96 25.36
C PRO A 91 3.11 7.26 25.74
N SER A 92 2.62 7.98 24.74
CA SER A 92 2.03 9.30 24.92
C SER A 92 0.85 9.29 25.87
N SER A 93 0.73 10.35 26.68
CA SER A 93 -0.29 10.52 27.72
C SER A 93 -0.21 9.51 28.87
N CYS A 94 0.85 8.71 28.97
CA CYS A 94 1.03 7.71 30.02
C CYS A 94 2.16 8.03 31.02
N MET A 95 2.73 9.24 30.98
CA MET A 95 3.95 9.57 31.75
C MET A 95 3.82 9.35 33.27
N LYS A 96 2.62 9.48 33.83
CA LYS A 96 2.35 9.25 35.25
C LYS A 96 2.78 7.87 35.73
N ALA A 97 2.64 6.83 34.90
CA ALA A 97 3.04 5.47 35.25
C ALA A 97 4.57 5.29 35.41
N TYR A 98 5.35 6.27 34.94
CA TYR A 98 6.81 6.19 34.88
C TYR A 98 7.51 7.23 35.76
N GLU A 99 6.76 8.02 36.54
CA GLU A 99 7.32 9.01 37.45
C GLU A 99 8.28 8.36 38.46
N GLY A 100 9.44 8.98 38.67
CA GLY A 100 10.49 8.48 39.56
C GLY A 100 11.28 7.28 39.04
N THR A 101 10.95 6.74 37.86
CA THR A 101 11.75 5.67 37.25
C THR A 101 13.05 6.22 36.67
N PRO A 102 14.18 5.48 36.75
CA PRO A 102 15.45 5.94 36.18
C PRO A 102 15.38 6.29 34.68
N ALA A 103 14.62 5.53 33.88
CA ALA A 103 14.45 5.83 32.45
C ALA A 103 13.70 7.17 32.22
N ARG A 104 12.71 7.51 33.07
CA ARG A 104 11.97 8.77 32.96
C ARG A 104 12.84 9.94 33.36
N GLU A 105 13.55 9.82 34.48
CA GLU A 105 14.46 10.85 34.96
C GLU A 105 15.62 11.08 33.97
N ARG A 106 16.05 10.05 33.23
CA ARG A 106 17.04 10.20 32.14
C ARG A 106 16.60 11.15 31.04
N ALA A 107 15.36 11.03 30.57
CA ALA A 107 14.83 11.92 29.54
C ALA A 107 14.60 13.33 30.10
N LYS A 108 14.03 13.43 31.30
CA LYS A 108 13.72 14.71 31.97
C LYS A 108 14.97 15.53 32.31
N SER A 109 16.06 14.85 32.69
CA SER A 109 17.34 15.49 33.04
C SER A 109 18.27 15.72 31.86
N ALA A 110 17.85 15.36 30.63
CA ALA A 110 18.65 15.61 29.44
C ALA A 110 18.96 17.12 29.30
N PRO A 111 20.23 17.52 29.12
CA PRO A 111 20.59 18.91 28.93
C PRO A 111 19.82 19.54 27.77
N THR A 112 19.37 20.78 27.94
CA THR A 112 18.73 21.53 26.86
C THR A 112 19.65 21.60 25.64
N ALA A 113 19.12 21.20 24.48
CA ALA A 113 19.84 21.29 23.22
C ALA A 113 20.23 22.75 22.92
N ALA A 114 21.44 22.95 22.39
CA ALA A 114 21.90 24.28 21.96
C ALA A 114 20.97 24.91 20.91
N ARG A 115 20.32 24.07 20.09
CA ARG A 115 19.29 24.46 19.14
C ARG A 115 18.08 23.56 19.29
N LEU A 116 17.00 24.11 19.82
CA LEU A 116 15.71 23.46 19.85
C LEU A 116 14.93 23.85 18.59
N PRO A 117 14.39 22.89 17.80
CA PRO A 117 13.65 23.22 16.61
C PRO A 117 12.32 23.92 16.92
N ASP A 118 11.93 24.83 16.04
CA ASP A 118 10.66 25.54 16.16
C ASP A 118 9.49 24.55 16.20
N LYS A 119 8.60 24.74 17.18
CA LYS A 119 7.39 23.91 17.35
C LYS A 119 7.67 22.42 17.53
N ILE A 120 8.85 22.04 18.02
CA ILE A 120 9.17 20.62 18.29
C ILE A 120 8.21 19.99 19.31
N ALA A 121 7.61 20.79 20.20
CA ALA A 121 6.62 20.35 21.17
C ALA A 121 5.22 20.08 20.57
N GLU A 122 4.96 20.51 19.33
CA GLU A 122 3.63 20.46 18.72
C GLU A 122 3.43 19.21 17.87
N TRP A 123 2.17 18.82 17.69
CA TRP A 123 1.79 17.82 16.70
C TRP A 123 2.06 18.33 15.28
N CYS A 124 2.82 17.59 14.49
CA CYS A 124 3.13 17.94 13.10
C CYS A 124 2.15 17.28 12.14
N LYS A 125 1.14 18.03 11.71
CA LYS A 125 0.09 17.52 10.81
C LYS A 125 0.61 17.18 9.42
N GLN A 126 1.54 17.96 8.90
CA GLN A 126 2.04 17.84 7.53
C GLN A 126 3.42 18.52 7.41
N ILE A 127 4.21 18.11 6.43
CA ILE A 127 5.45 18.79 5.99
C ILE A 127 5.35 19.23 4.52
N PRO A 128 6.17 20.18 4.02
CA PRO A 128 6.05 20.71 2.66
C PRO A 128 6.03 19.64 1.55
N ALA A 129 6.80 18.55 1.73
CA ALA A 129 6.85 17.44 0.76
C ALA A 129 5.51 16.70 0.60
N GLU A 130 4.58 16.85 1.54
CA GLU A 130 3.25 16.25 1.53
C GLU A 130 2.16 17.19 0.99
N GLU A 131 2.41 18.50 0.79
CA GLU A 131 1.37 19.50 0.50
C GLU A 131 0.54 19.21 -0.77
N MET A 132 1.19 18.70 -1.80
CA MET A 132 0.55 18.34 -3.07
C MET A 132 0.15 16.86 -3.16
N ALA A 133 0.30 16.09 -2.08
CA ALA A 133 -0.01 14.67 -2.09
C ALA A 133 -1.50 14.44 -1.82
N VAL A 134 -2.11 13.54 -2.58
CA VAL A 134 -3.42 12.98 -2.21
C VAL A 134 -3.21 12.07 -1.01
N TYR A 135 -3.94 12.36 0.07
CA TYR A 135 -3.85 11.56 1.28
C TYR A 135 -4.43 10.15 1.03
N PRO A 136 -3.70 9.07 1.37
CA PRO A 136 -4.01 7.74 0.83
C PRO A 136 -5.23 7.07 1.47
N LEU A 137 -5.67 7.53 2.65
CA LEU A 137 -6.71 6.90 3.47
C LEU A 137 -7.71 7.95 3.96
N ASP A 138 -8.99 7.63 3.94
CA ASP A 138 -9.98 8.41 4.69
C ASP A 138 -10.02 7.93 6.14
N GLN A 139 -9.61 8.82 7.04
CA GLN A 139 -9.57 8.61 8.50
C GLN A 139 -10.53 9.56 9.25
N THR A 140 -11.51 10.14 8.56
CA THR A 140 -12.42 11.15 9.15
C THR A 140 -13.34 10.59 10.25
N ASP A 141 -13.49 9.26 10.32
CA ASP A 141 -14.24 8.55 11.36
C ASP A 141 -13.37 8.07 12.54
N GLY A 142 -12.08 8.42 12.55
CA GLY A 142 -11.12 7.95 13.55
C GLY A 142 -10.38 6.66 13.16
N GLY A 143 -10.82 5.95 12.12
CA GLY A 143 -10.12 4.79 11.57
C GLY A 143 -10.29 3.49 12.37
N GLU A 144 -11.29 3.40 13.24
CA GLU A 144 -11.58 2.17 13.98
C GLU A 144 -12.14 1.08 13.04
N ASP A 145 -11.63 -0.14 13.17
CA ASP A 145 -12.00 -1.27 12.31
C ASP A 145 -12.71 -2.41 13.04
N ASP A 146 -13.10 -2.19 14.30
CA ASP A 146 -13.93 -3.10 15.07
C ASP A 146 -15.37 -3.18 14.54
N ASP A 147 -16.04 -4.30 14.78
CA ASP A 147 -17.49 -4.34 14.63
C ASP A 147 -18.16 -3.39 15.64
N LEU A 148 -19.21 -2.67 15.25
CA LEU A 148 -19.92 -1.73 16.15
C LEU A 148 -20.40 -2.40 17.45
N THR A 149 -20.82 -3.67 17.38
CA THR A 149 -21.25 -4.44 18.56
C THR A 149 -20.08 -4.78 19.46
N GLU A 150 -18.96 -5.17 18.86
CA GLU A 150 -17.72 -5.48 19.59
C GLU A 150 -17.13 -4.22 20.23
N HIS A 151 -17.08 -3.12 19.49
CA HIS A 151 -16.65 -1.82 19.99
C HIS A 151 -17.49 -1.37 21.20
N ALA A 152 -18.82 -1.46 21.10
CA ALA A 152 -19.71 -1.12 22.21
C ALA A 152 -19.54 -2.03 23.43
N ALA A 153 -19.28 -3.33 23.22
CA ALA A 153 -18.98 -4.27 24.30
C ALA A 153 -17.63 -3.95 24.96
N TRP A 154 -16.61 -3.67 24.16
CA TRP A 154 -15.27 -3.30 24.62
C TRP A 154 -15.29 -2.00 25.43
N ALA A 155 -16.00 -0.97 24.96
CA ALA A 155 -16.17 0.29 25.69
C ALA A 155 -16.82 0.08 27.07
N LYS A 156 -17.83 -0.80 27.18
CA LYS A 156 -18.44 -1.15 28.47
C LYS A 156 -17.48 -1.89 29.39
N GLU A 157 -16.67 -2.80 28.83
CA GLU A 157 -15.65 -3.52 29.58
C GLU A 157 -14.58 -2.57 30.14
N LEU A 158 -14.10 -1.63 29.32
CA LEU A 158 -13.17 -0.58 29.75
C LEU A 158 -13.76 0.27 30.87
N ALA A 159 -15.02 0.71 30.73
CA ALA A 159 -15.71 1.48 31.77
C ALA A 159 -15.86 0.68 33.08
N ALA A 160 -16.19 -0.62 32.99
CA ALA A 160 -16.29 -1.50 34.16
C ALA A 160 -14.95 -1.68 34.89
N ARG A 161 -13.83 -1.54 34.18
CA ARG A 161 -12.47 -1.50 34.77
C ARG A 161 -12.10 -0.14 35.37
N GLY A 162 -12.99 0.86 35.32
CA GLY A 162 -12.75 2.21 35.81
C GLY A 162 -11.92 3.09 34.87
N LEU A 163 -11.80 2.71 33.60
CA LEU A 163 -11.03 3.44 32.59
C LEU A 163 -11.94 4.35 31.76
N ASN A 164 -11.36 5.40 31.16
CA ASN A 164 -12.05 6.21 30.14
C ASN A 164 -12.09 5.44 28.81
N PRO A 165 -13.27 5.04 28.30
CA PRO A 165 -13.33 4.25 27.06
C PRO A 165 -12.74 4.95 25.83
N ASN A 166 -12.70 6.28 25.82
CA ASN A 166 -12.15 7.06 24.70
C ASN A 166 -10.61 7.18 24.73
N ALA A 167 -10.00 6.92 25.89
CA ALA A 167 -8.56 6.99 26.09
C ALA A 167 -8.15 6.03 27.22
N PRO A 168 -8.23 4.71 27.00
CA PRO A 168 -8.09 3.73 28.08
C PRO A 168 -6.64 3.37 28.42
N TRP A 169 -5.67 3.76 27.58
CA TRP A 169 -4.25 3.50 27.80
C TRP A 169 -3.77 4.10 29.12
N THR A 170 -2.96 3.34 29.85
CA THR A 170 -2.38 3.78 31.13
C THR A 170 -0.86 3.74 31.13
N LYS A 171 -0.27 2.90 30.26
CA LYS A 171 1.18 2.69 30.12
C LYS A 171 1.50 2.08 28.75
N GLN A 172 2.78 1.82 28.50
CA GLN A 172 3.24 0.94 27.42
C GLN A 172 2.88 -0.52 27.75
N ILE A 173 2.63 -1.33 26.71
CA ILE A 173 2.45 -2.78 26.85
C ILE A 173 3.63 -3.44 27.58
N ASP A 174 3.33 -4.33 28.54
CA ASP A 174 4.34 -4.98 29.41
C ASP A 174 5.30 -5.92 28.66
N VAL A 175 4.93 -6.34 27.44
CA VAL A 175 5.77 -7.19 26.58
C VAL A 175 7.06 -6.47 26.18
N LEU A 176 7.03 -5.15 26.02
CA LEU A 176 8.20 -4.35 25.65
C LEU A 176 8.98 -3.99 26.92
N ARG A 177 10.13 -4.66 27.12
CA ARG A 177 10.97 -4.44 28.30
C ARG A 177 11.63 -3.06 28.23
N ILE A 178 11.40 -2.25 29.25
CA ILE A 178 12.12 -0.98 29.48
C ILE A 178 13.30 -1.26 30.41
N ASP A 179 14.52 -1.19 29.88
CA ASP A 179 15.76 -1.29 30.66
C ASP A 179 16.01 0.02 31.40
N GLN A 180 15.74 0.04 32.70
CA GLN A 180 15.84 1.26 33.52
C GLN A 180 17.27 1.84 33.54
N GLU A 181 18.30 1.03 33.33
CA GLU A 181 19.69 1.49 33.36
C GLU A 181 20.10 2.15 32.04
N LYS A 182 19.50 1.75 30.91
CA LYS A 182 19.98 2.12 29.57
C LYS A 182 18.99 2.95 28.77
N ASP A 183 17.70 2.67 28.91
CA ASP A 183 16.66 3.27 28.10
C ASP A 183 16.23 4.63 28.66
N ALA A 184 15.44 5.34 27.86
CA ALA A 184 14.76 6.56 28.27
C ALA A 184 13.26 6.44 28.01
N ILE A 185 12.45 7.19 28.76
CA ILE A 185 11.01 7.30 28.52
C ILE A 185 10.52 8.74 28.59
N SER A 186 9.82 9.18 27.54
CA SER A 186 9.19 10.49 27.43
C SER A 186 8.22 10.50 26.26
N ASP A 187 7.17 11.30 26.33
CA ASP A 187 6.32 11.67 25.19
C ASP A 187 6.46 13.14 24.77
N SER A 188 7.42 13.85 25.36
CA SER A 188 7.71 15.25 25.05
C SER A 188 8.72 15.35 23.91
N GLY A 189 8.33 16.03 22.83
CA GLY A 189 9.23 16.30 21.71
C GLY A 189 10.49 17.10 22.14
N VAL A 190 10.37 17.97 23.15
CA VAL A 190 11.49 18.75 23.69
C VAL A 190 12.48 17.86 24.43
N GLU A 191 11.99 17.02 25.35
CA GLU A 191 12.86 16.14 26.14
C GLU A 191 13.55 15.09 25.27
N ILE A 192 12.80 14.51 24.31
CA ILE A 192 13.36 13.57 23.34
C ILE A 192 14.42 14.27 22.50
N TRP A 193 14.15 15.46 21.95
CA TRP A 193 15.14 16.18 21.16
C TRP A 193 16.40 16.52 21.96
N ASN A 194 16.25 17.01 23.18
CA ASN A 194 17.36 17.27 24.11
C ASN A 194 18.21 16.01 24.33
N LEU A 195 17.56 14.86 24.54
CA LEU A 195 18.24 13.60 24.73
C LEU A 195 19.01 13.14 23.48
N LEU A 196 18.40 13.29 22.29
CA LEU A 196 19.05 12.98 21.02
C LEU A 196 20.30 13.85 20.81
N GLU A 197 20.20 15.16 21.04
CA GLU A 197 21.33 16.09 20.92
C GLU A 197 22.43 15.82 21.95
N ALA A 198 22.06 15.63 23.22
CA ALA A 198 23.02 15.37 24.30
C ALA A 198 23.80 14.06 24.10
N LYS A 199 23.21 13.08 23.40
CA LYS A 199 23.86 11.81 23.05
C LYS A 199 24.43 11.79 21.63
N ASN A 200 24.44 12.91 20.93
CA ASN A 200 24.97 13.04 19.58
C ASN A 200 24.33 12.05 18.58
N ILE A 201 23.02 11.83 18.71
CA ILE A 201 22.23 10.95 17.83
C ILE A 201 21.81 11.71 16.57
N ASP A 202 22.22 11.23 15.41
CA ASP A 202 21.77 11.74 14.10
C ASP A 202 20.71 10.86 13.46
N ASN A 203 20.83 9.55 13.69
CA ASN A 203 20.02 8.54 13.05
C ASN A 203 18.86 8.14 13.97
N VAL A 204 17.65 8.13 13.43
CA VAL A 204 16.44 7.83 14.20
C VAL A 204 15.62 6.77 13.47
N ILE A 205 15.25 5.72 14.18
CA ILE A 205 14.35 4.67 13.70
C ILE A 205 13.04 4.80 14.50
N LEU A 206 11.93 5.07 13.82
CA LEU A 206 10.61 5.02 14.45
C LEU A 206 9.92 3.69 14.18
N MET A 207 9.25 3.17 15.21
CA MET A 207 8.35 2.02 15.16
C MET A 207 7.20 2.23 16.15
N GLY A 208 6.18 1.37 16.10
CA GLY A 208 4.99 1.49 16.95
C GLY A 208 3.76 1.96 16.18
N VAL A 209 2.77 2.49 16.89
CA VAL A 209 1.42 2.74 16.35
C VAL A 209 0.93 4.16 16.68
N HIS A 210 -0.02 4.75 15.99
CA HIS A 210 -0.56 4.38 14.68
C HIS A 210 0.10 5.23 13.59
N LEU A 211 0.47 4.64 12.46
CA LEU A 211 1.37 5.19 11.46
C LEU A 211 0.87 6.52 10.88
N ASN A 212 -0.40 6.55 10.48
CA ASN A 212 -1.09 7.72 9.91
C ASN A 212 -1.37 8.85 10.91
N MET A 213 -1.26 8.55 12.20
CA MET A 213 -1.53 9.48 13.27
C MET A 213 -0.24 9.71 14.08
N CYS A 214 -0.04 8.91 15.13
CA CYS A 214 0.96 9.15 16.16
C CYS A 214 2.40 9.04 15.64
N VAL A 215 2.75 7.93 14.97
CA VAL A 215 4.12 7.72 14.48
C VAL A 215 4.53 8.82 13.51
N SER A 216 3.62 9.29 12.65
CA SER A 216 3.93 10.40 11.74
C SER A 216 3.86 11.77 12.40
N GLY A 217 2.90 11.99 13.31
CA GLY A 217 2.46 13.31 13.72
C GLY A 217 2.81 13.75 15.14
N ARG A 218 3.18 12.84 16.05
CA ARG A 218 3.59 13.22 17.42
C ARG A 218 4.75 14.23 17.40
N PRO A 219 4.96 14.98 18.50
CA PRO A 219 6.11 15.88 18.66
C PRO A 219 7.48 15.23 18.39
N PHE A 220 7.58 13.91 18.58
CA PHE A 220 8.77 13.09 18.29
C PHE A 220 8.61 12.21 17.03
N GLY A 221 7.53 12.41 16.27
CA GLY A 221 7.14 11.61 15.11
C GLY A 221 8.00 11.84 13.86
N LEU A 222 7.78 11.03 12.83
CA LEU A 222 8.55 11.02 11.57
C LEU A 222 8.65 12.42 10.96
N ARG A 223 7.55 13.17 10.91
CA ARG A 223 7.50 14.51 10.32
C ARG A 223 8.38 15.50 11.08
N GLN A 224 8.36 15.45 12.41
CA GLN A 224 9.21 16.31 13.25
C GLN A 224 10.69 15.95 13.08
N MET A 225 11.02 14.66 13.05
CA MET A 225 12.40 14.22 12.85
C MET A 225 12.93 14.60 11.47
N ALA A 226 12.17 14.30 10.41
CA ALA A 226 12.56 14.58 9.03
C ALA A 226 12.71 16.07 8.76
N LYS A 227 11.72 16.89 9.12
CA LYS A 227 11.74 18.34 8.80
C LYS A 227 12.84 19.09 9.56
N ASN A 228 13.28 18.56 10.70
CA ASN A 228 14.31 19.18 11.55
C ASN A 228 15.71 18.56 11.33
N GLY A 229 15.88 17.74 10.29
CA GLY A 229 17.20 17.32 9.81
C GLY A 229 17.78 16.07 10.46
N LYS A 230 17.00 15.28 11.22
CA LYS A 230 17.43 13.93 11.62
C LYS A 230 17.36 12.99 10.43
N HIS A 231 18.31 12.05 10.36
CA HIS A 231 18.27 10.98 9.38
C HIS A 231 17.32 9.90 9.89
N VAL A 232 16.05 10.04 9.52
CA VAL A 232 14.96 9.23 10.08
C VAL A 232 14.50 8.14 9.11
N VAL A 233 14.18 6.97 9.65
CA VAL A 233 13.50 5.88 8.93
C VAL A 233 12.35 5.32 9.75
N LEU A 234 11.35 4.75 9.07
CA LEU A 234 10.31 3.93 9.68
C LEU A 234 10.70 2.44 9.59
N MET A 235 10.55 1.68 10.68
CA MET A 235 10.57 0.23 10.63
C MET A 235 9.19 -0.28 10.20
N ARG A 236 8.99 -0.45 8.88
CA ARG A 236 7.67 -0.57 8.24
C ARG A 236 6.90 -1.86 8.55
N ASP A 237 7.57 -2.89 9.06
CA ASP A 237 6.95 -4.15 9.45
C ASP A 237 6.61 -4.22 10.94
N LEU A 238 7.02 -3.22 11.73
CA LEU A 238 6.67 -3.09 13.16
C LEU A 238 5.88 -1.80 13.40
N THR A 239 4.81 -1.65 12.63
CA THR A 239 3.86 -0.55 12.73
C THR A 239 2.46 -1.00 12.32
N ASP A 240 1.46 -0.23 12.74
CA ASP A 240 0.05 -0.40 12.38
C ASP A 240 -0.59 0.95 12.11
N THR A 241 -1.74 1.01 11.45
CA THR A 241 -2.44 2.26 11.06
C THR A 241 -3.84 2.28 11.65
N MET A 242 -4.37 3.43 12.05
CA MET A 242 -5.82 3.55 12.31
C MET A 242 -6.54 3.71 10.97
N TYR A 243 -7.12 2.63 10.46
CA TYR A 243 -7.85 2.63 9.20
C TYR A 243 -9.06 1.70 9.25
N ASN A 244 -10.24 2.26 8.97
CA ASN A 244 -11.49 1.53 8.77
C ASN A 244 -11.60 1.02 7.32
N PRO A 245 -11.60 -0.31 7.07
CA PRO A 245 -11.74 -0.89 5.73
C PRO A 245 -13.02 -0.52 4.98
N ALA A 246 -14.04 0.00 5.67
CA ALA A 246 -15.28 0.50 5.09
C ALA A 246 -15.19 1.98 4.65
N ARG A 247 -14.04 2.63 4.81
CA ARG A 247 -13.76 3.98 4.32
C ARG A 247 -12.82 3.95 3.13
N TRP A 248 -12.78 5.03 2.36
CA TRP A 248 -11.85 5.18 1.25
C TRP A 248 -10.41 4.83 1.68
N PRO A 249 -9.66 4.02 0.91
CA PRO A 249 -9.99 3.58 -0.44
C PRO A 249 -10.72 2.24 -0.49
N PHE A 250 -11.32 1.72 0.57
CA PHE A 250 -12.04 0.43 0.70
C PHE A 250 -11.19 -0.82 0.47
N VAL A 251 -9.98 -0.83 1.04
CA VAL A 251 -9.04 -1.96 0.99
C VAL A 251 -9.01 -2.71 2.32
N SER A 252 -8.33 -3.85 2.40
CA SER A 252 -8.08 -4.51 3.69
C SER A 252 -7.27 -3.61 4.63
N HIS A 253 -7.34 -3.86 5.94
CA HIS A 253 -6.58 -3.09 6.91
C HIS A 253 -5.07 -3.12 6.62
N ALA A 254 -4.52 -4.32 6.40
CA ALA A 254 -3.13 -4.51 6.03
C ALA A 254 -2.73 -3.71 4.77
N ARG A 255 -3.60 -3.72 3.74
CA ARG A 255 -3.36 -2.93 2.53
C ARG A 255 -3.44 -1.43 2.80
N GLY A 256 -4.31 -0.98 3.70
CA GLY A 256 -4.36 0.41 4.17
C GLY A 256 -3.03 0.84 4.79
N THR A 257 -2.47 0.02 5.68
CA THR A 257 -1.14 0.23 6.26
C THR A 257 -0.06 0.29 5.17
N GLU A 258 -0.06 -0.64 4.20
CA GLU A 258 0.89 -0.59 3.08
C GLU A 258 0.79 0.68 2.23
N LEU A 259 -0.43 1.19 1.98
CA LEU A 259 -0.65 2.44 1.25
C LEU A 259 -0.07 3.62 2.02
N PHE A 260 -0.23 3.64 3.34
CA PHE A 260 0.36 4.70 4.16
C PHE A 260 1.88 4.59 4.27
N VAL A 261 2.44 3.37 4.37
CA VAL A 261 3.89 3.15 4.26
C VAL A 261 4.42 3.66 2.92
N SER A 262 3.71 3.42 1.82
CA SER A 262 4.07 3.97 0.50
C SER A 262 4.04 5.49 0.48
N HIS A 263 3.08 6.13 1.16
CA HIS A 263 3.05 7.59 1.35
C HIS A 263 4.28 8.09 2.13
N VAL A 264 4.64 7.43 3.24
CA VAL A 264 5.87 7.71 4.00
C VAL A 264 7.10 7.63 3.09
N GLU A 265 7.24 6.54 2.33
CA GLU A 265 8.38 6.29 1.42
C GLU A 265 8.49 7.30 0.28
N LYS A 266 7.36 7.88 -0.15
CA LYS A 266 7.32 8.89 -1.21
C LYS A 266 7.58 10.30 -0.68
N ARG A 267 7.12 10.61 0.54
CA ARG A 267 6.91 12.01 0.97
C ARG A 267 7.58 12.39 2.27
N ILE A 268 7.90 11.43 3.15
CA ILE A 268 8.39 11.72 4.50
C ILE A 268 9.83 11.23 4.66
N CYS A 269 10.06 9.92 4.57
CA CYS A 269 11.38 9.34 4.79
C CYS A 269 11.47 7.90 4.23
N PRO A 270 12.69 7.34 4.07
CA PRO A 270 12.86 5.94 3.76
C PRO A 270 12.39 5.00 4.89
N THR A 271 12.31 3.70 4.60
CA THR A 271 11.89 2.66 5.54
C THR A 271 12.86 1.48 5.58
N ILE A 272 12.87 0.75 6.69
CA ILE A 272 13.64 -0.49 6.91
C ILE A 272 12.73 -1.58 7.48
N THR A 273 13.25 -2.79 7.67
CA THR A 273 12.51 -3.93 8.25
C THR A 273 13.24 -4.58 9.41
N SER A 274 12.48 -5.21 10.32
CA SER A 274 12.99 -5.83 11.55
C SER A 274 14.03 -6.92 11.31
N ASP A 275 13.93 -7.68 10.22
CA ASP A 275 14.87 -8.74 9.86
C ASP A 275 16.30 -8.24 9.60
N GLN A 276 16.47 -6.94 9.36
CA GLN A 276 17.80 -6.34 9.24
C GLN A 276 18.55 -6.27 10.59
N PHE A 277 17.84 -6.34 11.72
CA PHE A 277 18.42 -6.41 13.07
C PHE A 277 18.56 -7.84 13.58
N ILE A 278 17.51 -8.64 13.42
CA ILE A 278 17.37 -9.95 14.08
C ILE A 278 17.32 -11.13 13.11
N GLY A 279 17.52 -10.89 11.82
CA GLY A 279 17.48 -11.91 10.77
C GLY A 279 16.07 -12.46 10.50
N GLY A 280 16.02 -13.48 9.63
CA GLY A 280 14.77 -14.15 9.26
C GLY A 280 14.01 -13.42 8.17
N LYS A 281 12.72 -13.14 8.42
CA LYS A 281 11.83 -12.42 7.50
C LYS A 281 11.21 -11.20 8.21
N PRO A 282 10.78 -10.17 7.46
CA PRO A 282 9.96 -9.11 8.02
C PRO A 282 8.73 -9.67 8.74
N PHE A 283 8.30 -8.99 9.79
CA PHE A 283 7.07 -9.34 10.50
C PHE A 283 5.85 -9.22 9.56
N VAL A 284 4.91 -10.14 9.71
CA VAL A 284 3.63 -10.13 9.00
C VAL A 284 2.56 -10.56 10.00
N PHE A 285 1.51 -9.76 10.12
CA PHE A 285 0.32 -10.09 10.90
C PHE A 285 -0.30 -11.41 10.43
N SER A 286 -0.77 -12.22 11.36
CA SER A 286 -1.44 -13.48 11.11
C SER A 286 -2.88 -13.27 10.61
N ASP A 287 -3.49 -14.36 10.14
CA ASP A 287 -4.89 -14.36 9.73
C ASP A 287 -5.86 -13.97 10.87
N ALA A 288 -5.42 -14.05 12.14
CA ALA A 288 -6.23 -13.66 13.30
C ALA A 288 -6.52 -12.16 13.36
N THR A 289 -5.66 -11.32 12.77
CA THR A 289 -5.79 -9.86 12.72
C THR A 289 -6.04 -9.31 11.31
N ALA A 290 -6.25 -10.19 10.33
CA ALA A 290 -6.56 -9.82 8.94
C ALA A 290 -7.94 -9.15 8.76
N GLY A 291 -8.78 -9.20 9.80
CA GLY A 291 -10.13 -8.62 9.81
C GLY A 291 -11.18 -9.51 9.14
N LYS A 292 -12.35 -8.92 8.83
CA LYS A 292 -13.47 -9.65 8.23
C LYS A 292 -13.09 -10.21 6.86
N LYS A 293 -13.54 -11.42 6.55
CA LYS A 293 -13.33 -12.05 5.25
C LYS A 293 -13.89 -11.18 4.12
N ARG A 294 -13.08 -10.94 3.10
CA ARG A 294 -13.40 -10.15 1.92
C ARG A 294 -13.64 -11.07 0.72
N LEU A 295 -14.56 -10.69 -0.17
CA LEU A 295 -14.73 -11.40 -1.44
C LEU A 295 -13.45 -11.27 -2.27
N GLN A 296 -13.01 -12.36 -2.87
CA GLN A 296 -11.80 -12.38 -3.70
C GLN A 296 -12.20 -12.43 -5.18
N ILE A 297 -11.89 -11.38 -5.94
CA ILE A 297 -12.24 -11.25 -7.36
C ILE A 297 -10.97 -11.22 -8.19
N ILE A 298 -10.85 -12.05 -9.22
CA ILE A 298 -9.73 -12.02 -10.17
C ILE A 298 -10.22 -11.54 -11.53
N LEU A 299 -9.50 -10.58 -12.12
CA LEU A 299 -9.69 -10.12 -13.49
C LEU A 299 -8.56 -10.68 -14.36
N LEU A 300 -8.88 -11.58 -15.30
CA LEU A 300 -7.95 -12.12 -16.27
C LEU A 300 -8.21 -11.50 -17.65
N GLY A 301 -7.15 -11.13 -18.38
CA GLY A 301 -7.28 -10.66 -19.74
C GLY A 301 -6.00 -10.06 -20.31
N ASP A 302 -6.14 -9.31 -21.39
CA ASP A 302 -5.04 -8.67 -22.08
C ASP A 302 -4.82 -7.20 -21.67
N SER A 303 -4.27 -6.37 -22.57
CA SER A 303 -4.07 -4.93 -22.35
C SER A 303 -5.37 -4.20 -22.01
N THR A 304 -6.51 -4.67 -22.53
CA THR A 304 -7.82 -4.07 -22.24
C THR A 304 -8.31 -4.37 -20.83
N THR A 305 -7.64 -5.27 -20.09
CA THR A 305 -7.82 -5.55 -18.66
C THR A 305 -6.70 -4.93 -17.80
N GLU A 306 -5.45 -4.98 -18.26
CA GLU A 306 -4.27 -4.52 -17.50
C GLU A 306 -4.30 -3.03 -17.10
N ALA A 307 -4.73 -2.15 -18.01
CA ALA A 307 -4.72 -0.69 -17.84
C ALA A 307 -3.33 -0.06 -17.64
N SER A 308 -2.29 -0.58 -18.31
CA SER A 308 -0.90 -0.13 -18.10
C SER A 308 -0.66 1.36 -18.40
N ILE A 309 -1.26 1.93 -19.45
CA ILE A 309 -1.10 3.34 -19.80
C ILE A 309 -1.78 4.27 -18.80
N PRO A 310 -3.08 4.09 -18.44
CA PRO A 310 -3.69 4.82 -17.34
C PRO A 310 -2.91 4.73 -16.02
N LYS A 311 -2.48 3.53 -15.61
CA LYS A 311 -1.66 3.32 -14.42
C LYS A 311 -0.36 4.12 -14.43
N LYS A 312 0.23 4.32 -15.61
CA LYS A 312 1.47 5.08 -15.76
C LYS A 312 1.23 6.60 -15.74
N LEU A 313 0.18 7.07 -16.41
CA LEU A 313 -0.05 8.51 -16.63
C LEU A 313 -0.92 9.17 -15.56
N ALA A 314 -1.76 8.39 -14.88
CA ALA A 314 -2.63 8.83 -13.79
C ALA A 314 -2.54 7.83 -12.61
N PRO A 315 -1.36 7.64 -11.99
CA PRO A 315 -1.14 6.63 -10.95
C PRO A 315 -1.89 6.88 -9.64
N ASP A 316 -2.35 8.11 -9.42
CA ASP A 316 -3.08 8.52 -8.22
C ASP A 316 -4.62 8.46 -8.42
N GLU A 317 -5.09 8.13 -9.62
CA GLU A 317 -6.51 7.91 -9.90
C GLU A 317 -6.91 6.44 -9.72
N PRO A 318 -8.17 6.15 -9.37
CA PRO A 318 -8.69 4.78 -9.33
C PRO A 318 -8.54 4.07 -10.67
N GLN A 319 -7.91 2.89 -10.63
CA GLN A 319 -7.78 2.00 -11.77
C GLN A 319 -9.01 1.08 -11.86
N ILE A 320 -9.13 0.26 -12.93
CA ILE A 320 -10.31 -0.62 -13.12
C ILE A 320 -10.61 -1.48 -11.88
N GLU A 321 -9.58 -2.07 -11.24
CA GLU A 321 -9.73 -2.87 -10.03
C GLU A 321 -10.23 -2.05 -8.83
N ASP A 322 -9.76 -0.81 -8.68
CA ASP A 322 -10.18 0.09 -7.62
C ASP A 322 -11.61 0.55 -7.85
N THR A 323 -11.94 0.99 -9.08
CA THR A 323 -13.29 1.42 -9.43
C THR A 323 -14.29 0.30 -9.19
N LEU A 324 -14.00 -0.94 -9.60
CA LEU A 324 -14.88 -2.08 -9.32
C LEU A 324 -15.08 -2.28 -7.82
N ARG A 325 -13.99 -2.28 -7.06
CA ARG A 325 -14.00 -2.47 -5.61
C ARG A 325 -14.78 -1.36 -4.88
N ILE A 326 -14.55 -0.10 -5.25
CA ILE A 326 -15.25 1.08 -4.72
C ILE A 326 -16.74 0.99 -5.04
N LYS A 327 -17.11 0.63 -6.26
CA LYS A 327 -18.52 0.54 -6.69
C LYS A 327 -19.26 -0.58 -5.98
N LEU A 328 -18.62 -1.71 -5.73
CA LEU A 328 -19.20 -2.78 -4.90
C LEU A 328 -19.29 -2.39 -3.43
N ALA A 329 -18.29 -1.68 -2.88
CA ALA A 329 -18.32 -1.21 -1.50
C ALA A 329 -19.40 -0.13 -1.24
N ALA A 330 -19.83 0.59 -2.28
CA ALA A 330 -20.93 1.54 -2.19
C ALA A 330 -22.31 0.87 -1.99
N GLU A 331 -22.42 -0.44 -2.25
CA GLU A 331 -23.61 -1.23 -1.98
C GLU A 331 -23.53 -1.78 -0.54
N ALA A 332 -24.13 -1.08 0.43
CA ALA A 332 -23.94 -1.31 1.87
C ALA A 332 -24.28 -2.72 2.38
N ASP A 333 -25.08 -3.49 1.64
CA ASP A 333 -25.44 -4.88 1.99
C ASP A 333 -24.45 -5.92 1.44
N LEU A 334 -23.49 -5.51 0.61
CA LEU A 334 -22.47 -6.40 0.06
C LEU A 334 -21.24 -6.47 0.98
N PRO A 335 -20.61 -7.65 1.11
CA PRO A 335 -19.31 -7.76 1.74
C PRO A 335 -18.25 -7.01 0.92
N LEU A 336 -17.29 -6.39 1.61
CA LEU A 336 -16.12 -5.78 0.97
C LEU A 336 -15.33 -6.81 0.17
N CYS A 337 -14.60 -6.34 -0.84
CA CYS A 337 -13.86 -7.22 -1.76
C CYS A 337 -12.42 -6.76 -1.99
N ASP A 338 -11.59 -7.71 -2.43
CA ASP A 338 -10.29 -7.48 -3.02
C ASP A 338 -10.34 -7.88 -4.49
N VAL A 339 -9.85 -7.01 -5.36
CA VAL A 339 -9.86 -7.21 -6.81
C VAL A 339 -8.42 -7.31 -7.30
N TYR A 340 -8.05 -8.48 -7.82
CA TYR A 340 -6.73 -8.75 -8.40
C TYR A 340 -6.80 -8.61 -9.91
N ASN A 341 -6.19 -7.55 -10.44
CA ASN A 341 -6.02 -7.38 -11.87
C ASN A 341 -4.77 -8.11 -12.35
N GLU A 342 -4.97 -9.22 -13.04
CA GLU A 342 -3.90 -10.06 -13.59
C GLU A 342 -3.82 -9.97 -15.11
N GLY A 343 -4.40 -8.92 -15.70
CA GLY A 343 -4.30 -8.66 -17.14
C GLY A 343 -2.89 -8.26 -17.55
N VAL A 344 -2.46 -8.67 -18.75
CA VAL A 344 -1.12 -8.36 -19.28
C VAL A 344 -1.18 -7.97 -20.76
N SER A 345 -0.49 -6.88 -21.11
CA SER A 345 -0.43 -6.41 -22.51
C SER A 345 0.13 -7.47 -23.46
N GLY A 346 -0.62 -7.69 -24.54
CA GLY A 346 -0.26 -8.65 -25.58
C GLY A 346 -0.41 -10.12 -25.18
N GLU A 347 -0.98 -10.41 -24.01
CA GLU A 347 -1.28 -11.76 -23.54
C GLU A 347 -2.47 -12.37 -24.29
N PHE A 348 -2.41 -13.68 -24.50
CA PHE A 348 -3.43 -14.56 -25.05
C PHE A 348 -3.42 -15.85 -24.21
N ILE A 349 -4.48 -16.67 -24.25
CA ILE A 349 -4.69 -17.71 -23.23
C ILE A 349 -3.51 -18.68 -23.15
N ARG A 350 -3.02 -19.17 -24.30
CA ARG A 350 -1.88 -20.08 -24.34
C ARG A 350 -0.62 -19.49 -23.68
N ARG A 351 -0.33 -18.21 -23.92
CA ARG A 351 0.82 -17.54 -23.29
C ARG A 351 0.67 -17.46 -21.77
N LEU A 352 -0.52 -17.16 -21.24
CA LEU A 352 -0.77 -17.17 -19.80
C LEU A 352 -0.45 -18.57 -19.22
N LEU A 353 -1.02 -19.62 -19.83
CA LEU A 353 -0.90 -21.00 -19.38
C LEU A 353 0.57 -21.48 -19.37
N ASP A 354 1.33 -21.16 -20.42
CA ASP A 354 2.70 -21.62 -20.61
C ASP A 354 3.73 -20.87 -19.76
N THR A 355 3.43 -19.63 -19.35
CA THR A 355 4.47 -18.75 -18.78
C THR A 355 4.24 -18.33 -17.33
N ARG A 356 3.03 -17.89 -16.97
CA ARG A 356 2.82 -17.18 -15.70
C ARG A 356 1.64 -17.64 -14.87
N TYR A 357 0.76 -18.50 -15.39
CA TYR A 357 -0.45 -18.91 -14.68
C TYR A 357 -0.19 -19.35 -13.23
N ASP A 358 0.82 -20.19 -12.98
CA ASP A 358 1.08 -20.71 -11.63
C ASP A 358 1.49 -19.61 -10.64
N LYS A 359 2.17 -18.57 -11.10
CA LYS A 359 2.60 -17.43 -10.26
C LYS A 359 1.55 -16.32 -10.19
N ALA A 360 0.77 -16.17 -11.24
CA ALA A 360 -0.16 -15.05 -11.41
C ALA A 360 -1.55 -15.36 -10.88
N VAL A 361 -2.00 -16.59 -11.06
CA VAL A 361 -3.38 -17.02 -10.82
C VAL A 361 -3.43 -18.00 -9.66
N LYS A 362 -2.74 -19.13 -9.78
CA LYS A 362 -2.81 -20.23 -8.78
C LYS A 362 -2.41 -19.80 -7.36
N THR A 363 -1.41 -18.93 -7.22
CA THR A 363 -0.94 -18.47 -5.90
C THR A 363 -1.82 -17.37 -5.29
N LYS A 364 -2.88 -16.92 -5.96
CA LYS A 364 -3.81 -15.95 -5.39
C LYS A 364 -4.67 -16.58 -4.30
N PRO A 365 -5.23 -15.76 -3.39
CA PRO A 365 -6.27 -16.24 -2.49
C PRO A 365 -7.39 -16.93 -3.27
N GLN A 366 -8.07 -17.87 -2.60
CA GLN A 366 -9.17 -18.61 -3.20
C GLN A 366 -10.27 -17.66 -3.68
N ALA A 367 -10.37 -17.50 -5.00
CA ALA A 367 -11.31 -16.58 -5.62
C ALA A 367 -12.76 -17.02 -5.40
N ASP A 368 -13.64 -16.04 -5.19
CA ASP A 368 -15.09 -16.20 -5.22
C ASP A 368 -15.62 -16.02 -6.65
N TYR A 369 -14.98 -15.13 -7.43
CA TYR A 369 -15.35 -14.77 -8.81
C TYR A 369 -14.11 -14.57 -9.68
N ILE A 370 -14.10 -15.12 -10.90
CA ILE A 370 -13.02 -14.93 -11.87
C ILE A 370 -13.62 -14.49 -13.21
N PHE A 371 -13.31 -13.26 -13.62
CA PHE A 371 -13.69 -12.74 -14.93
C PHE A 371 -12.60 -13.09 -15.95
N ILE A 372 -13.01 -13.69 -17.07
CA ILE A 372 -12.10 -14.17 -18.12
C ILE A 372 -12.42 -13.40 -19.40
N ARG A 373 -11.57 -12.42 -19.75
CA ARG A 373 -11.73 -11.60 -20.95
C ARG A 373 -10.48 -11.65 -21.83
N TYR A 374 -10.40 -12.68 -22.66
CA TYR A 374 -9.36 -12.90 -23.68
C TYR A 374 -9.99 -13.01 -25.08
N GLY A 375 -9.15 -12.99 -26.11
CA GLY A 375 -9.57 -13.20 -27.49
C GLY A 375 -8.94 -12.24 -28.49
N LEU A 376 -8.61 -11.01 -28.11
CA LEU A 376 -8.07 -10.00 -29.05
C LEU A 376 -6.70 -10.40 -29.57
N ASN A 377 -5.76 -10.72 -28.67
CA ASN A 377 -4.44 -11.20 -29.07
C ASN A 377 -4.48 -12.64 -29.57
N ASP A 378 -5.41 -13.46 -29.08
CA ASP A 378 -5.62 -14.82 -29.55
C ASP A 378 -5.97 -14.81 -31.04
N GLN A 379 -6.94 -14.00 -31.47
CA GLN A 379 -7.31 -13.85 -32.87
C GLN A 379 -6.14 -13.35 -33.73
N ALA A 380 -5.32 -12.44 -33.20
CA ALA A 380 -4.20 -11.86 -33.93
C ALA A 380 -2.98 -12.80 -34.05
N LYS A 381 -2.78 -13.71 -33.08
CA LYS A 381 -1.52 -14.49 -32.95
C LYS A 381 -1.69 -16.00 -33.13
N VAL A 382 -2.91 -16.51 -32.98
CA VAL A 382 -3.19 -17.95 -33.04
C VAL A 382 -3.58 -18.33 -34.48
N LYS A 383 -2.75 -19.17 -35.12
CA LYS A 383 -2.89 -19.54 -36.54
C LYS A 383 -4.25 -20.16 -36.90
N ASP A 384 -4.78 -21.03 -36.03
CA ASP A 384 -6.11 -21.63 -36.15
C ASP A 384 -7.01 -21.14 -35.01
N PHE A 385 -7.28 -19.83 -34.99
CA PHE A 385 -7.96 -19.16 -33.89
C PHE A 385 -9.27 -19.85 -33.49
N LYS A 386 -10.16 -20.16 -34.45
CA LYS A 386 -11.50 -20.69 -34.13
C LYS A 386 -11.47 -21.99 -33.34
N THR A 387 -10.55 -22.89 -33.67
CA THR A 387 -10.42 -24.18 -32.99
C THR A 387 -9.49 -24.10 -31.78
N GLN A 388 -8.34 -23.44 -31.92
CA GLN A 388 -7.34 -23.42 -30.87
C GLN A 388 -7.75 -22.52 -29.70
N PHE A 389 -8.42 -21.39 -29.94
CA PHE A 389 -8.93 -20.53 -28.87
C PHE A 389 -9.89 -21.28 -27.95
N ALA A 390 -10.84 -22.04 -28.52
CA ALA A 390 -11.77 -22.83 -27.72
C ALA A 390 -11.01 -23.87 -26.86
N LYS A 391 -10.06 -24.60 -27.46
CA LYS A 391 -9.22 -25.57 -26.72
C LYS A 391 -8.45 -24.91 -25.58
N ASP A 392 -7.78 -23.80 -25.85
CA ASP A 392 -7.03 -23.04 -24.84
C ASP A 392 -7.94 -22.54 -23.72
N PHE A 393 -9.14 -22.06 -24.08
CA PHE A 393 -10.13 -21.60 -23.10
C PHE A 393 -10.63 -22.73 -22.20
N HIS A 394 -10.93 -23.92 -22.76
CA HIS A 394 -11.33 -25.08 -21.97
C HIS A 394 -10.21 -25.54 -21.02
N GLU A 395 -8.95 -25.54 -21.46
CA GLU A 395 -7.80 -25.85 -20.59
C GLU A 395 -7.65 -24.83 -19.46
N LEU A 396 -7.83 -23.53 -19.77
CA LEU A 396 -7.84 -22.48 -18.74
C LEU A 396 -8.95 -22.73 -17.72
N LEU A 397 -10.17 -23.05 -18.16
CA LEU A 397 -11.28 -23.37 -17.27
C LEU A 397 -10.98 -24.59 -16.39
N GLU A 398 -10.35 -25.64 -16.93
CA GLU A 398 -9.95 -26.81 -16.17
C GLU A 398 -8.96 -26.46 -15.06
N ARG A 399 -7.90 -25.69 -15.38
CA ARG A 399 -6.94 -25.23 -14.37
C ARG A 399 -7.60 -24.34 -13.32
N LEU A 400 -8.46 -23.41 -13.72
CA LEU A 400 -9.17 -22.53 -12.79
C LEU A 400 -10.09 -23.31 -11.84
N ARG A 401 -10.81 -24.33 -12.34
CA ARG A 401 -11.64 -25.22 -11.50
C ARG A 401 -10.80 -26.00 -10.49
N LYS A 402 -9.59 -26.42 -10.88
CA LYS A 402 -8.65 -27.13 -10.00
C LYS A 402 -8.08 -26.21 -8.92
N ASP A 403 -7.61 -25.03 -9.30
CA ASP A 403 -6.86 -24.15 -8.40
C ASP A 403 -7.75 -23.18 -7.61
N HIS A 404 -8.95 -22.89 -8.10
CA HIS A 404 -9.98 -22.07 -7.43
C HIS A 404 -11.37 -22.76 -7.47
N PRO A 405 -11.53 -23.94 -6.84
CA PRO A 405 -12.75 -24.77 -6.96
C PRO A 405 -14.05 -24.13 -6.49
N LYS A 406 -13.97 -23.05 -5.70
CA LYS A 406 -15.14 -22.30 -5.21
C LYS A 406 -15.50 -21.10 -6.08
N ALA A 407 -14.66 -20.75 -7.05
CA ALA A 407 -14.87 -19.59 -7.89
C ALA A 407 -16.05 -19.81 -8.85
N MET A 408 -16.87 -18.77 -9.02
CA MET A 408 -17.72 -18.67 -10.20
C MET A 408 -16.84 -18.19 -11.36
N LEU A 409 -16.68 -19.03 -12.38
CA LEU A 409 -15.94 -18.69 -13.59
C LEU A 409 -16.88 -17.97 -14.56
N ILE A 410 -16.50 -16.76 -14.96
CA ILE A 410 -17.35 -15.84 -15.71
C ILE A 410 -16.64 -15.50 -17.03
N PRO A 411 -16.91 -16.23 -18.12
CA PRO A 411 -16.54 -15.79 -19.45
C PRO A 411 -17.16 -14.41 -19.70
N MET A 412 -16.33 -13.48 -20.16
CA MET A 412 -16.72 -12.09 -20.39
C MET A 412 -16.42 -11.73 -21.84
N THR A 413 -17.39 -11.09 -22.52
CA THR A 413 -17.17 -10.65 -23.90
C THR A 413 -16.07 -9.58 -23.97
N VAL A 414 -15.33 -9.54 -25.08
CA VAL A 414 -14.36 -8.48 -25.34
C VAL A 414 -15.05 -7.23 -25.87
N ILE A 415 -14.39 -6.09 -25.68
CA ILE A 415 -14.83 -4.79 -26.18
C ILE A 415 -14.35 -4.57 -27.62
N PRO A 416 -14.95 -3.63 -28.37
CA PRO A 416 -14.46 -3.25 -29.69
C PRO A 416 -13.04 -2.69 -29.63
N TYR A 417 -12.14 -3.26 -30.44
CA TYR A 417 -10.72 -2.94 -30.43
C TYR A 417 -10.17 -2.49 -31.81
N ALA A 418 -11.06 -2.31 -32.79
CA ALA A 418 -10.75 -1.75 -34.10
C ALA A 418 -11.98 -1.03 -34.66
N LEU A 419 -11.76 -0.02 -35.51
CA LEU A 419 -12.83 0.76 -36.16
C LEU A 419 -13.78 -0.12 -36.99
N ASN A 420 -13.24 -1.17 -37.63
CA ASN A 420 -13.99 -2.10 -38.48
C ASN A 420 -14.23 -3.46 -37.79
N ASN A 421 -14.52 -3.43 -36.49
CA ASN A 421 -15.09 -4.52 -35.68
C ASN A 421 -14.44 -5.93 -35.82
N LEU A 422 -13.58 -6.27 -34.85
CA LEU A 422 -13.04 -7.65 -34.66
C LEU A 422 -13.66 -8.41 -33.48
N HIS A 423 -14.56 -7.79 -32.72
CA HIS A 423 -15.02 -8.35 -31.43
C HIS A 423 -16.18 -9.34 -31.58
N GLU A 424 -16.99 -9.26 -32.63
CA GLU A 424 -18.17 -10.13 -32.79
C GLU A 424 -17.81 -11.62 -32.94
N ASP A 425 -16.84 -11.95 -33.79
CA ASP A 425 -16.39 -13.34 -33.99
C ASP A 425 -15.79 -13.93 -32.71
N ILE A 426 -14.98 -13.14 -31.99
CA ILE A 426 -14.43 -13.52 -30.70
C ILE A 426 -15.56 -13.77 -29.71
N ASN A 427 -16.52 -12.85 -29.62
CA ASN A 427 -17.63 -12.92 -28.67
C ASN A 427 -18.59 -14.07 -28.98
N ALA A 428 -18.76 -14.45 -30.26
CA ALA A 428 -19.51 -15.63 -30.65
C ALA A 428 -18.88 -16.91 -30.09
N LEU A 429 -17.55 -17.04 -30.17
CA LEU A 429 -16.83 -18.18 -29.56
C LEU A 429 -16.95 -18.18 -28.04
N ILE A 430 -16.76 -17.03 -27.38
CA ILE A 430 -16.91 -16.92 -25.91
C ILE A 430 -18.32 -17.33 -25.47
N LYS A 431 -19.36 -16.86 -26.18
CA LYS A 431 -20.77 -17.22 -25.92
C LYS A 431 -21.00 -18.72 -26.10
N GLN A 432 -20.43 -19.31 -27.14
CA GLN A 432 -20.53 -20.74 -27.39
C GLN A 432 -19.85 -21.56 -26.29
N ILE A 433 -18.63 -21.20 -25.89
CA ILE A 433 -17.89 -21.85 -24.79
C ILE A 433 -18.67 -21.74 -23.48
N ALA A 434 -19.19 -20.56 -23.15
CA ALA A 434 -20.00 -20.37 -21.93
C ALA A 434 -21.25 -21.26 -21.93
N LYS A 435 -21.91 -21.42 -23.09
CA LYS A 435 -23.06 -22.31 -23.26
C LYS A 435 -22.69 -23.78 -23.08
N ASP A 436 -21.61 -24.22 -23.72
CA ASP A 436 -21.15 -25.62 -23.69
C ASP A 436 -20.72 -26.03 -22.27
N GLU A 437 -20.07 -25.12 -21.55
CA GLU A 437 -19.62 -25.31 -20.18
C GLU A 437 -20.69 -24.97 -19.12
N LYS A 438 -21.89 -24.54 -19.54
CA LYS A 438 -22.99 -24.10 -18.68
C LYS A 438 -22.58 -23.02 -17.68
N LEU A 439 -21.70 -22.11 -18.10
CA LEU A 439 -21.20 -21.01 -17.29
C LEU A 439 -22.12 -19.79 -17.42
N THR A 440 -22.14 -18.97 -16.37
CA THR A 440 -22.80 -17.67 -16.42
C THR A 440 -21.92 -16.71 -17.23
N LEU A 441 -22.43 -16.22 -18.36
CA LEU A 441 -21.75 -15.25 -19.22
C LEU A 441 -22.01 -13.82 -18.72
N PHE A 442 -20.97 -12.98 -18.75
CA PHE A 442 -21.13 -11.53 -18.65
C PHE A 442 -20.89 -10.85 -20.01
N ASP A 443 -21.95 -10.35 -20.65
CA ASP A 443 -21.85 -9.66 -21.94
C ASP A 443 -21.70 -8.14 -21.77
N ILE A 444 -20.46 -7.66 -21.70
CA ILE A 444 -20.12 -6.24 -21.53
C ILE A 444 -20.23 -5.43 -22.84
N ALA A 445 -20.09 -6.08 -23.99
CA ALA A 445 -19.98 -5.43 -25.28
C ALA A 445 -21.17 -4.47 -25.59
N PRO A 446 -22.44 -4.84 -25.36
CA PRO A 446 -23.57 -3.94 -25.61
C PRO A 446 -23.49 -2.62 -24.82
N ARG A 447 -23.10 -2.69 -23.54
CA ARG A 447 -22.96 -1.49 -22.69
C ARG A 447 -21.83 -0.60 -23.18
N TYR A 448 -20.69 -1.18 -23.54
CA TYR A 448 -19.53 -0.44 -24.02
C TYR A 448 -19.81 0.24 -25.37
N LEU A 449 -20.43 -0.49 -26.31
CA LEU A 449 -20.88 0.03 -27.60
C LEU A 449 -21.88 1.18 -27.45
N ALA A 450 -22.81 1.08 -26.50
CA ALA A 450 -23.78 2.15 -26.25
C ALA A 450 -23.11 3.45 -25.80
N GLU A 451 -21.98 3.38 -25.10
CA GLU A 451 -21.21 4.56 -24.71
C GLU A 451 -20.40 5.13 -25.87
N LEU A 452 -19.76 4.27 -26.68
CA LEU A 452 -19.07 4.69 -27.90
C LEU A 452 -20.01 5.38 -28.90
N LYS A 453 -21.29 5.01 -28.97
CA LYS A 453 -22.27 5.71 -29.83
C LYS A 453 -22.45 7.18 -29.46
N LYS A 454 -22.25 7.55 -28.19
CA LYS A 454 -22.35 8.95 -27.72
C LYS A 454 -21.08 9.74 -28.01
N ASN A 455 -19.93 9.09 -27.85
CA ASN A 455 -18.63 9.65 -28.14
C ASN A 455 -17.69 8.55 -28.70
N PRO A 456 -17.56 8.45 -30.04
CA PRO A 456 -16.82 7.35 -30.68
C PRO A 456 -15.38 7.19 -30.25
N ASP A 457 -14.73 8.26 -29.79
CA ASP A 457 -13.32 8.27 -29.41
C ASP A 457 -13.10 8.61 -27.93
N GLY A 458 -14.18 8.79 -27.16
CA GLY A 458 -14.15 9.27 -25.78
C GLY A 458 -13.67 8.24 -24.76
N LEU A 459 -13.73 6.95 -25.10
CA LEU A 459 -13.35 5.85 -24.20
C LEU A 459 -11.93 5.35 -24.42
N ASN A 460 -11.18 5.98 -25.32
CA ASN A 460 -9.87 5.51 -25.74
C ASN A 460 -8.83 6.60 -25.50
N TYR A 461 -7.62 6.22 -25.08
CA TYR A 461 -6.51 7.17 -25.03
C TYR A 461 -5.98 7.42 -26.45
N ARG A 462 -5.30 8.55 -26.63
CA ARG A 462 -4.55 8.84 -27.86
C ARG A 462 -3.14 8.30 -27.70
N ARG A 463 -2.64 7.59 -28.71
CA ARG A 463 -1.23 7.22 -28.83
C ARG A 463 -0.81 7.38 -30.27
N PHE A 464 -0.02 8.41 -30.54
CA PHE A 464 0.29 8.82 -31.91
C PHE A 464 1.80 9.04 -32.10
N PRO A 465 2.42 8.54 -33.18
CA PRO A 465 3.84 8.76 -33.43
C PRO A 465 4.18 10.24 -33.54
N LEU A 466 5.17 10.72 -32.78
CA LEU A 466 5.62 12.11 -32.84
C LEU A 466 6.10 12.51 -34.25
N SER A 467 6.68 11.55 -34.98
CA SER A 467 7.13 11.72 -36.36
C SER A 467 6.01 12.08 -37.34
N LYS A 468 4.75 11.73 -37.02
CA LYS A 468 3.56 12.04 -37.82
C LYS A 468 2.90 13.38 -37.45
N ILE A 469 3.40 14.07 -36.42
CA ILE A 469 2.95 15.43 -36.08
C ILE A 469 3.78 16.45 -36.86
N PRO A 470 3.14 17.41 -37.56
CA PRO A 470 3.83 18.50 -38.26
C PRO A 470 4.82 19.22 -37.35
N GLU A 471 6.01 19.51 -37.84
CA GLU A 471 7.12 20.03 -37.02
C GLU A 471 6.76 21.32 -36.28
N ASN A 472 6.02 22.20 -36.93
CA ASN A 472 5.52 23.46 -36.37
C ASN A 472 4.50 23.27 -35.23
N LEU A 473 3.89 22.09 -35.10
CA LEU A 473 2.93 21.78 -34.03
C LEU A 473 3.54 20.91 -32.93
N ARG A 474 4.75 20.36 -33.10
CA ARG A 474 5.42 19.54 -32.07
C ARG A 474 5.58 20.24 -30.71
N PRO A 475 5.82 21.57 -30.61
CA PRO A 475 5.87 22.25 -29.32
C PRO A 475 4.57 22.12 -28.49
N LEU A 476 3.41 22.00 -29.13
CA LEU A 476 2.13 21.79 -28.43
C LEU A 476 2.02 20.38 -27.84
N ALA A 477 2.73 19.40 -28.41
CA ALA A 477 2.72 18.02 -27.96
C ALA A 477 3.73 17.73 -26.85
N THR A 478 4.69 18.64 -26.59
CA THR A 478 5.84 18.41 -25.70
C THR A 478 5.48 17.83 -24.32
N PRO A 479 4.44 18.32 -23.61
CA PRO A 479 4.07 17.78 -22.29
C PRO A 479 3.61 16.31 -22.32
N TYR A 480 3.22 15.81 -23.49
CA TYR A 480 2.57 14.51 -23.68
C TYR A 480 3.50 13.48 -24.34
N ILE A 481 4.76 13.85 -24.62
CA ILE A 481 5.73 12.97 -25.27
C ILE A 481 6.17 11.87 -24.29
N GLN A 482 5.91 10.63 -24.67
CA GLN A 482 6.48 9.46 -24.06
C GLN A 482 7.81 9.12 -24.77
N PRO A 483 8.94 9.12 -24.05
CA PRO A 483 10.23 8.79 -24.63
C PRO A 483 10.31 7.30 -25.02
N GLY A 484 11.09 7.00 -26.04
CA GLY A 484 11.33 5.66 -26.55
C GLY A 484 12.12 5.71 -27.86
N THR A 485 12.45 4.55 -28.44
CA THR A 485 13.14 4.46 -29.74
C THR A 485 12.36 5.22 -30.82
N GLU A 486 11.03 5.14 -30.77
CA GLU A 486 10.11 5.99 -31.53
C GLU A 486 9.22 6.74 -30.54
N PRO A 487 9.51 8.03 -30.27
CA PRO A 487 8.71 8.82 -29.35
C PRO A 487 7.25 8.92 -29.81
N THR A 488 6.33 8.82 -28.86
CA THR A 488 4.89 8.93 -29.11
C THR A 488 4.27 10.00 -28.24
N VAL A 489 3.20 10.63 -28.74
CA VAL A 489 2.33 11.50 -27.97
C VAL A 489 1.24 10.63 -27.37
N VAL A 490 1.10 10.67 -26.04
CA VAL A 490 0.08 9.90 -25.32
C VAL A 490 -0.75 10.81 -24.43
N VAL A 491 -2.08 10.76 -24.60
CA VAL A 491 -3.04 11.55 -23.81
C VAL A 491 -4.21 10.66 -23.42
N LEU A 492 -4.64 10.71 -22.16
CA LEU A 492 -5.74 9.87 -21.66
C LEU A 492 -7.14 10.35 -22.07
N ASP A 493 -7.26 11.52 -22.69
CA ASP A 493 -8.53 12.20 -22.95
C ASP A 493 -8.53 12.91 -24.32
N ASN A 494 -9.46 13.85 -24.48
CA ASN A 494 -9.68 14.61 -25.70
C ASN A 494 -8.97 15.99 -25.72
N HIS A 495 -8.07 16.30 -24.78
CA HIS A 495 -7.43 17.61 -24.67
C HIS A 495 -6.76 18.07 -25.98
N LEU A 496 -6.24 17.14 -26.77
CA LEU A 496 -5.56 17.42 -28.03
C LEU A 496 -6.43 17.17 -29.28
N ASP A 497 -7.67 16.72 -29.14
CA ASP A 497 -8.51 16.36 -30.29
C ASP A 497 -8.85 17.58 -31.16
N GLY A 498 -9.05 18.76 -30.55
CA GLY A 498 -9.30 20.01 -31.30
C GLY A 498 -8.11 20.47 -32.15
N VAL A 499 -6.90 20.01 -31.82
CA VAL A 499 -5.65 20.40 -32.52
C VAL A 499 -5.21 19.30 -33.48
N PHE A 500 -5.19 18.04 -33.04
CA PHE A 500 -4.63 16.90 -33.78
C PHE A 500 -5.68 15.93 -34.31
N GLY A 501 -6.97 16.11 -34.00
CA GLY A 501 -8.04 15.19 -34.41
C GLY A 501 -8.21 15.04 -35.92
N HIS A 502 -7.75 16.01 -36.70
CA HIS A 502 -7.75 15.95 -38.17
C HIS A 502 -6.61 15.07 -38.73
N LEU A 503 -5.61 14.70 -37.92
CA LEU A 503 -4.48 13.89 -38.39
C LEU A 503 -4.94 12.44 -38.65
N PRO A 504 -4.61 11.85 -39.82
CA PRO A 504 -5.00 10.48 -40.13
C PRO A 504 -4.50 9.47 -39.09
N GLY A 505 -5.46 8.76 -38.47
CA GLY A 505 -5.18 7.74 -37.46
C GLY A 505 -4.99 8.27 -36.03
N TRP A 506 -5.26 9.56 -35.75
CA TRP A 506 -5.18 10.14 -34.42
C TRP A 506 -5.95 9.34 -33.35
N ALA A 507 -7.19 8.96 -33.66
CA ALA A 507 -8.05 8.12 -32.82
C ALA A 507 -7.98 6.62 -33.16
N GLY A 508 -6.92 6.19 -33.84
CA GLY A 508 -6.77 4.82 -34.32
C GLY A 508 -6.49 3.80 -33.21
N ASP A 509 -5.92 4.24 -32.09
CA ASP A 509 -5.69 3.39 -30.92
C ASP A 509 -7.02 3.20 -30.15
N ARG A 510 -7.41 1.94 -29.93
CA ARG A 510 -8.68 1.56 -29.29
C ARG A 510 -8.51 0.92 -27.92
N HIS A 511 -7.35 1.10 -27.29
CA HIS A 511 -7.22 0.75 -25.87
C HIS A 511 -8.05 1.69 -25.01
N PRO A 512 -8.68 1.20 -23.93
CA PRO A 512 -9.45 2.06 -23.05
C PRO A 512 -8.59 3.12 -22.35
N ASN A 513 -9.10 4.33 -22.21
CA ASN A 513 -8.65 5.28 -21.19
C ASN A 513 -9.36 5.03 -19.86
N LEU A 514 -9.15 5.90 -18.87
CA LEU A 514 -9.85 5.82 -17.57
C LEU A 514 -11.37 5.82 -17.73
N ALA A 515 -11.94 6.63 -18.63
CA ALA A 515 -13.38 6.62 -18.89
C ALA A 515 -13.87 5.26 -19.41
N GLY A 516 -13.15 4.66 -20.36
CA GLY A 516 -13.44 3.31 -20.86
C GLY A 516 -13.33 2.23 -19.78
N TYR A 517 -12.29 2.27 -18.96
CA TYR A 517 -12.14 1.35 -17.83
C TYR A 517 -13.24 1.54 -16.78
N ASN A 518 -13.67 2.77 -16.53
CA ASN A 518 -14.78 3.06 -15.62
C ASN A 518 -16.11 2.54 -16.13
N VAL A 519 -16.37 2.57 -17.45
CA VAL A 519 -17.57 1.92 -18.04
C VAL A 519 -17.53 0.41 -17.79
N ILE A 520 -16.37 -0.22 -17.98
CA ILE A 520 -16.20 -1.65 -17.73
C ILE A 520 -16.44 -1.97 -16.25
N ALA A 521 -15.79 -1.25 -15.34
CA ALA A 521 -15.91 -1.48 -13.90
C ALA A 521 -17.33 -1.22 -13.38
N ASP A 522 -17.97 -0.12 -13.80
CA ASP A 522 -19.34 0.24 -13.41
C ASP A 522 -20.35 -0.84 -13.80
N GLU A 523 -20.30 -1.30 -15.06
CA GLU A 523 -21.21 -2.34 -15.53
C GLU A 523 -20.90 -3.69 -14.87
N THR A 524 -19.62 -3.99 -14.62
CA THR A 524 -19.20 -5.20 -13.90
C THR A 524 -19.78 -5.20 -12.49
N ALA A 525 -19.73 -4.07 -11.78
CA ALA A 525 -20.30 -3.94 -10.43
C ALA A 525 -21.82 -4.11 -10.45
N LYS A 526 -22.52 -3.45 -11.38
CA LYS A 526 -23.99 -3.56 -11.55
C LYS A 526 -24.44 -4.98 -11.84
N TRP A 527 -23.69 -5.71 -12.65
CA TRP A 527 -23.97 -7.10 -12.98
C TRP A 527 -23.65 -8.04 -11.82
N LEU A 528 -22.53 -7.83 -11.13
CA LEU A 528 -22.04 -8.74 -10.08
C LEU A 528 -22.79 -8.56 -8.75
N ALA A 529 -23.22 -7.36 -8.40
CA ALA A 529 -23.95 -7.08 -7.16
C ALA A 529 -25.17 -8.00 -6.93
N PRO A 530 -26.13 -8.15 -7.87
CA PRO A 530 -27.25 -9.08 -7.71
C PRO A 530 -26.78 -10.55 -7.64
N VAL A 531 -25.73 -10.93 -8.38
CA VAL A 531 -25.16 -12.29 -8.32
C VAL A 531 -24.62 -12.60 -6.93
N ILE A 532 -23.90 -11.65 -6.31
CA ILE A 532 -23.43 -11.76 -4.92
C ILE A 532 -24.62 -11.93 -3.98
N ARG A 533 -25.64 -11.08 -4.07
CA ARG A 533 -26.85 -11.16 -3.22
C ARG A 533 -27.52 -12.52 -3.30
N SER A 534 -27.76 -13.02 -4.51
CA SER A 534 -28.37 -14.34 -4.71
C SER A 534 -27.54 -15.45 -4.07
N ARG A 535 -26.20 -15.40 -4.20
CA ARG A 535 -25.31 -16.41 -3.63
C ARG A 535 -25.22 -16.33 -2.10
N LEU A 536 -25.35 -15.13 -1.52
CA LEU A 536 -25.43 -14.94 -0.07
C LEU A 536 -26.77 -15.43 0.49
N ALA A 537 -27.88 -15.23 -0.22
CA ALA A 537 -29.19 -15.69 0.19
C ALA A 537 -29.30 -17.22 0.26
N VAL A 538 -28.61 -17.95 -0.62
CA VAL A 538 -28.58 -19.44 -0.61
C VAL A 538 -27.75 -20.00 0.56
N LYS A 539 -26.87 -19.20 1.16
CA LYS A 539 -26.02 -19.60 2.29
C LYS A 539 -26.62 -19.32 3.67
N LYS A 540 -27.66 -18.47 3.73
CA LYS A 540 -28.45 -18.23 4.94
C LYS A 540 -29.58 -19.25 4.99
#